data_AF-A0A0B2R4Q1-F1
#
_entry.id   AF-A0A0B2R4Q1-F1
#
_cell.length_a   1.000
_cell.length_b   1.000
_cell.length_c   1.000
_cell.angle_alpha   90.00
_cell.angle_beta   90.00
_cell.angle_gamma   90.00
#
_symmetry.space_group_name_H-M   'P 1'
#
loop_
_entity.id
_entity.type
_entity.pdbx_description
1 polymer ?
#
loop_
_entity_poly.entity_id
_entity_poly.type
_entity_poly.pdbx_seq_one_letter_code
_entity_poly.pdbx_strand_id
1 'polypeptide(L)'
;NALRGMQIGDTWVENPNIIKAEILQHFQNRFNEPLLNRPNLDGVAFKSLTSIQRDIMIEPFKEEEISCAVWACGNDKSSGPDGFNFRFIKQFWKELK
;
A
#
# COMPACT_ATOMS: atom_id res chain seq x y z
N ASN A 1 19.56 5.49 -18.00
CA ASN A 1 18.44 6.18 -18.67
C ASN A 1 18.82 7.63 -18.92
N ALA A 2 18.86 8.05 -20.19
CA ALA A 2 19.09 9.43 -20.59
C ALA A 2 18.16 9.77 -21.76
N LEU A 3 17.45 10.90 -21.66
CA LEU A 3 16.67 11.45 -22.76
C LEU A 3 17.62 12.16 -23.72
N ARG A 4 17.73 11.64 -24.95
CA ARG A 4 18.65 12.15 -25.98
C ARG A 4 18.05 13.27 -26.83
N GLY A 5 16.71 13.30 -26.93
CA GLY A 5 15.96 14.28 -27.67
C GLY A 5 14.46 14.05 -27.48
N MET A 6 13.66 15.01 -27.89
CA MET A 6 12.21 14.99 -27.77
C MET A 6 11.59 15.65 -29.01
N GLN A 7 10.52 15.05 -29.53
CA GLN A 7 9.69 15.68 -30.55
C GLN A 7 8.79 16.74 -29.88
N ILE A 8 8.95 18.01 -30.28
CA ILE A 8 8.15 19.13 -29.79
C ILE A 8 7.50 19.79 -31.01
N GLY A 9 6.19 19.61 -31.16
CA GLY A 9 5.49 19.91 -32.42
C GLY A 9 6.08 19.12 -33.59
N ASP A 10 6.41 19.80 -34.68
CA ASP A 10 6.99 19.18 -35.88
C ASP A 10 8.52 19.10 -35.86
N THR A 11 9.17 19.52 -34.77
CA THR A 11 10.64 19.58 -34.68
C THR A 11 11.20 18.58 -33.66
N TRP A 12 12.29 17.90 -34.06
CA TRP A 12 13.10 17.10 -33.14
C TRP A 12 14.08 18.02 -32.39
N VAL A 13 13.99 18.04 -31.06
CA VAL A 13 14.80 18.93 -30.20
C VAL A 13 15.72 18.10 -29.33
N GLU A 14 17.01 18.43 -29.34
CA GLU A 14 18.04 17.76 -28.51
C GLU A 14 18.59 18.68 -27.41
N ASN A 15 18.28 19.98 -27.45
CA ASN A 15 18.74 20.93 -26.45
C ASN A 15 18.12 20.61 -25.07
N PRO A 16 18.93 20.22 -24.07
CA PRO A 16 18.40 19.78 -22.78
C PRO A 16 17.58 20.84 -22.04
N ASN A 17 17.86 22.13 -22.24
CA ASN A 17 17.12 23.20 -21.57
C ASN A 17 15.71 23.35 -22.14
N ILE A 18 15.56 23.23 -23.46
CA ILE A 18 14.25 23.28 -24.13
C ILE A 18 13.43 22.04 -23.74
N ILE A 19 14.05 20.86 -23.75
CA ILE A 19 13.39 19.62 -23.34
C ILE A 19 12.91 19.70 -21.88
N LYS A 20 13.74 20.23 -20.97
CA LYS A 20 13.33 20.42 -19.56
C LYS A 20 12.17 21.39 -19.41
N ALA A 21 12.19 22.49 -20.16
CA ALA A 21 11.12 23.48 -20.12
C ALA A 21 9.79 22.89 -20.62
N GLU A 22 9.81 22.14 -21.73
CA GLU A 22 8.62 21.49 -22.29
C GLU A 22 8.06 20.44 -21.33
N ILE A 23 8.92 19.59 -20.75
CA ILE A 23 8.51 18.60 -19.75
C ILE A 23 7.85 19.29 -18.55
N LEU A 24 8.48 20.36 -18.04
CA LEU A 24 7.94 21.12 -16.92
C LEU A 24 6.55 21.68 -17.28
N GLN A 25 6.43 22.35 -18.42
CA GLN A 25 5.17 22.92 -18.88
C GLN A 25 4.09 21.85 -19.08
N HIS A 26 4.44 20.72 -19.70
CA HIS A 26 3.53 19.60 -19.89
C HIS A 26 2.93 19.13 -18.56
N PHE A 27 3.79 18.88 -17.56
CA PHE A 27 3.32 18.39 -16.27
C PHE A 27 2.63 19.47 -15.44
N GLN A 28 3.05 20.74 -15.54
CA GLN A 28 2.32 21.86 -14.95
C GLN A 28 0.89 21.90 -15.48
N ASN A 29 0.70 21.81 -16.79
CA ASN A 29 -0.64 21.81 -17.39
C ASN A 29 -1.43 20.55 -17.02
N ARG A 30 -0.77 19.38 -17.02
CA ARG A 30 -1.41 18.08 -16.73
C ARG A 30 -1.91 17.97 -15.29
N PHE A 31 -1.15 18.53 -14.35
CA PHE A 31 -1.44 18.50 -12.92
C PHE A 31 -1.98 19.83 -12.38
N ASN A 32 -2.33 20.76 -13.28
CA ASN A 32 -3.07 21.95 -12.88
C ASN A 32 -4.45 21.52 -12.39
N GLU A 33 -4.82 21.95 -11.19
CA GLU A 33 -6.15 21.78 -10.61
C GLU A 33 -7.01 22.97 -11.05
N PRO A 34 -7.92 22.81 -12.04
CA PRO A 34 -8.73 23.94 -12.52
C PRO A 34 -9.81 24.35 -11.52
N LEU A 35 -10.12 23.49 -10.55
CA LEU A 35 -11.14 23.72 -9.53
C LEU A 35 -10.53 24.48 -8.35
N LEU A 36 -10.70 25.80 -8.36
CA LEU A 36 -10.27 26.68 -7.25
C LEU A 36 -10.94 26.33 -5.92
N ASN A 37 -12.19 25.84 -5.97
CA ASN A 37 -12.96 25.42 -4.82
C ASN A 37 -13.30 23.93 -4.94
N ARG A 38 -12.29 23.08 -4.73
CA ARG A 38 -12.49 21.64 -4.66
C ARG A 38 -13.39 21.31 -3.45
N PRO A 39 -14.53 20.63 -3.63
CA PRO A 39 -15.32 20.18 -2.50
C PRO A 39 -14.46 19.27 -1.63
N ASN A 40 -14.40 19.58 -0.34
CA ASN A 40 -13.72 18.76 0.65
C ASN A 40 -14.75 17.91 1.39
N LEU A 41 -14.26 17.07 2.29
CA LEU A 41 -15.10 16.18 3.10
C LEU A 41 -15.31 16.78 4.50
N ASP A 42 -15.12 18.09 4.67
CA ASP A 42 -15.32 18.74 5.96
C ASP A 42 -16.79 18.64 6.36
N GLY A 43 -17.03 18.30 7.63
CA GLY A 43 -18.37 18.04 8.15
C GLY A 43 -18.95 16.67 7.77
N VAL A 44 -18.28 15.87 6.94
CA VAL A 44 -18.68 14.48 6.70
C VAL A 44 -18.30 13.62 7.89
N ALA A 45 -19.30 13.04 8.56
CA ALA A 45 -19.08 12.10 9.64
C ALA A 45 -18.70 10.72 9.08
N PHE A 46 -17.40 10.40 9.08
CA PHE A 46 -16.93 9.06 8.76
C PHE A 46 -17.11 8.12 9.94
N LYS A 47 -17.42 6.85 9.65
CA LYS A 47 -17.32 5.79 10.65
C LYS A 47 -15.88 5.75 11.14
N SER A 48 -15.69 6.13 12.39
CA SER A 48 -14.40 6.17 13.06
C SER A 48 -14.40 5.13 14.16
N LEU A 49 -13.22 4.57 14.43
CA LEU A 49 -13.06 3.68 15.57
C LEU A 49 -13.36 4.45 16.86
N THR A 50 -14.11 3.82 17.75
CA THR A 50 -14.22 4.32 19.13
C THR A 50 -12.85 4.27 19.81
N SER A 51 -12.68 4.95 20.95
CA SER A 51 -11.45 4.85 21.74
C SER A 51 -11.14 3.38 22.07
N ILE A 52 -12.15 2.64 22.54
CA ILE A 52 -12.04 1.23 22.89
C ILE A 52 -11.60 0.38 21.69
N GLN A 53 -12.21 0.58 20.52
CA GLN A 53 -11.81 -0.16 19.32
C GLN A 53 -10.37 0.14 18.90
N ARG A 54 -9.93 1.39 19.03
CA ARG A 54 -8.55 1.79 18.75
C ARG A 54 -7.57 1.12 19.71
N ASP A 55 -7.92 1.08 21.00
CA ASP A 55 -7.09 0.48 22.03
C ASP A 55 -6.95 -1.03 21.80
N ILE A 56 -8.06 -1.73 21.51
CA ILE A 56 -8.04 -3.18 21.18
C ILE A 56 -7.16 -3.46 19.96
N MET A 57 -7.15 -2.59 18.95
CA MET A 57 -6.36 -2.81 17.73
C MET A 57 -4.84 -2.74 17.94
N ILE A 58 -4.38 -2.14 19.05
CA ILE A 58 -2.96 -2.05 19.39
C ILE A 58 -2.56 -3.00 20.53
N GLU A 59 -3.51 -3.75 21.08
CA GLU A 59 -3.21 -4.76 22.09
C GLU A 59 -2.41 -5.92 21.47
N PRO A 60 -1.48 -6.52 22.24
CA PRO A 60 -0.86 -7.77 21.83
C PRO A 60 -1.90 -8.87 21.61
N PHE A 61 -1.68 -9.71 20.59
CA PHE A 61 -2.53 -10.88 20.36
C PHE A 61 -2.50 -11.82 21.56
N LYS A 62 -3.68 -12.29 21.94
CA LYS A 62 -3.84 -13.31 22.98
C LYS A 62 -3.51 -14.69 22.41
N GLU A 63 -3.05 -15.60 23.27
CA GLU A 63 -2.77 -16.98 22.87
C GLU A 63 -4.03 -17.64 22.27
N GLU A 64 -5.21 -17.33 22.82
CA GLU A 64 -6.49 -17.82 22.32
C GLU A 64 -6.79 -17.34 20.89
N GLU A 65 -6.44 -16.10 20.54
CA GLU A 65 -6.63 -15.57 19.19
C GLU A 65 -5.71 -16.28 18.20
N ILE A 66 -4.44 -16.46 18.58
CA ILE A 66 -3.44 -17.13 17.74
C ILE A 66 -3.82 -18.60 17.55
N SER A 67 -4.16 -19.31 18.64
CA SER A 67 -4.59 -20.71 18.56
C SER A 67 -5.89 -20.86 17.77
N CYS A 68 -6.88 -19.99 17.93
CA CYS A 68 -8.08 -20.03 17.08
C CYS A 68 -7.73 -19.88 15.59
N ALA A 69 -6.87 -18.94 15.24
CA ALA A 69 -6.43 -18.72 13.86
C ALA A 69 -5.66 -19.93 13.29
N VAL A 70 -4.75 -20.51 14.08
CA VAL A 70 -3.99 -21.71 13.69
C VAL A 70 -4.91 -22.90 13.46
N TRP A 71 -5.89 -23.13 14.36
CA TRP A 71 -6.82 -24.26 14.24
C TRP A 71 -7.84 -24.11 13.11
N ALA A 72 -8.24 -22.87 12.79
CA ALA A 72 -9.09 -22.58 11.64
C ALA A 72 -8.42 -22.89 10.29
N CYS A 73 -7.09 -22.94 10.24
CA CYS A 73 -6.36 -23.27 9.01
C CYS A 73 -6.36 -24.78 8.71
N GLY A 74 -6.42 -25.16 7.44
CA GLY A 74 -6.30 -26.57 7.01
C GLY A 74 -4.89 -27.13 7.25
N ASN A 75 -4.80 -28.41 7.58
CA ASN A 75 -3.51 -29.09 7.83
C ASN A 75 -2.66 -29.27 6.56
N ASP A 76 -3.30 -29.22 5.39
CA ASP A 76 -2.77 -29.42 4.05
C ASP A 76 -2.37 -28.12 3.35
N LYS A 77 -2.46 -26.98 4.04
CA LYS A 77 -1.95 -25.70 3.55
C LYS A 77 -0.46 -25.81 3.22
N SER A 78 -0.06 -25.16 2.15
CA SER A 78 1.33 -25.09 1.69
C SER A 78 2.27 -24.58 2.78
N SER A 79 3.50 -25.08 2.81
CA SER A 79 4.53 -24.61 3.73
C SER A 79 5.06 -23.23 3.36
N GLY A 80 5.61 -22.51 4.34
CA GLY A 80 6.37 -21.30 4.11
C GLY A 80 7.79 -21.59 3.61
N PRO A 81 8.63 -20.55 3.44
CA PRO A 81 10.05 -20.71 3.12
C PRO A 81 10.85 -21.52 4.15
N ASP A 82 10.32 -21.66 5.37
CA ASP A 82 10.85 -22.48 6.45
C ASP A 82 10.58 -23.99 6.28
N GLY A 83 9.72 -24.37 5.32
CA GLY A 83 9.36 -25.76 5.06
C GLY A 83 8.29 -26.34 5.99
N PHE A 84 7.77 -25.59 6.96
CA PHE A 84 6.74 -26.06 7.89
C PHE A 84 5.34 -25.65 7.43
N ASN A 85 4.36 -26.53 7.68
CA ASN A 85 2.95 -26.24 7.42
C ASN A 85 2.12 -26.28 8.72
N PHE A 86 0.82 -25.99 8.61
CA PHE A 86 -0.07 -25.98 9.77
C PHE A 86 -0.22 -27.33 10.46
N ARG A 87 0.02 -28.47 9.79
CA ARG A 87 0.06 -29.78 10.47
C ARG A 87 1.20 -29.80 11.49
N PHE A 88 2.39 -29.34 11.11
CA PHE A 88 3.54 -29.27 12.00
C PHE A 88 3.26 -28.31 13.18
N ILE A 89 2.80 -27.08 12.89
CA ILE A 89 2.54 -26.07 13.92
C ILE A 89 1.53 -26.57 14.96
N LYS A 90 0.43 -27.20 14.52
CA LYS A 90 -0.58 -27.77 15.43
C LYS A 90 -0.03 -28.94 16.24
N GLN A 91 0.78 -29.79 15.63
CA GLN A 91 1.37 -30.96 16.29
C GLN A 91 2.30 -30.56 17.44
N PHE A 92 3.08 -29.49 17.26
CA PHE A 92 4.09 -29.01 18.21
C PHE A 92 3.68 -27.70 18.90
N TRP A 93 2.37 -27.41 18.98
CA TRP A 93 1.90 -26.14 19.52
C TRP A 93 2.33 -25.92 20.97
N LYS A 94 2.38 -26.97 21.79
CA LYS A 94 2.75 -26.86 23.21
C LYS A 94 4.22 -26.46 23.41
N GLU A 95 5.06 -26.79 22.45
CA GLU A 95 6.49 -26.50 22.44
C GLU A 95 6.81 -25.16 21.76
N LEU A 96 5.94 -24.71 20.84
CA LEU A 96 6.11 -23.47 20.09
C LEU A 96 5.49 -22.22 20.76
N LYS A 97 4.45 -22.41 21.57
CA LYS A 97 3.69 -21.32 22.21
C LYS A 97 4.38 -20.73 23.43
#